data_AF-A0ABD7SQH5-F1
#
_entry.id   AF-A0ABD7SQH5-F1
#
_cell.length_a   1.000
_cell.length_b   1.000
_cell.length_c   1.000
_cell.angle_alpha   90.00
_cell.angle_beta   90.00
_cell.angle_gamma   90.00
#
_symmetry.space_group_name_H-M   'P 1'
#
loop_
_entity.id
_entity.type
_entity.pdbx_description
1 polymer ?
#
loop_
_entity_poly.entity_id
_entity_poly.type
_entity_poly.pdbx_seq_one_letter_code
_entity_poly.pdbx_strand_id
1 'polypeptide(L)'
;MESRIQFRVDESVKKLAQAAAERRGITLSDACRDLAISLAEEQKRMDAHDSWLTDEINKAYEKMLLGKTEFYSSDSAEQIMALRKKRVKAKQLISN
;
A
#
# COMPACT_ATOMS: atom_id res chain seq x y z
N MET A 1 -16.15 -20.01 1.54
CA MET A 1 -15.87 -20.59 2.88
C MET A 1 -16.04 -19.48 3.90
N GLU A 2 -16.90 -19.64 4.89
CA GLU A 2 -17.05 -18.69 5.99
C GLU A 2 -16.06 -19.08 7.11
N SER A 3 -15.12 -18.20 7.45
CA SER A 3 -14.17 -18.39 8.55
C SER A 3 -14.64 -17.62 9.79
N ARG A 4 -14.58 -18.26 10.96
CA ARG A 4 -14.98 -17.66 12.24
C ARG A 4 -13.76 -17.30 13.06
N ILE A 5 -13.75 -16.09 13.60
CA ILE A 5 -12.71 -15.59 14.52
C ILE A 5 -13.29 -15.59 15.95
N GLN A 6 -12.57 -16.18 16.91
CA GLN A 6 -12.94 -16.19 18.33
C GLN A 6 -11.85 -15.48 19.13
N PHE A 7 -12.24 -14.49 19.94
CA PHE A 7 -11.32 -13.77 20.82
C PHE A 7 -11.58 -14.15 22.28
N ARG A 8 -10.51 -14.26 23.07
CA ARG A 8 -10.59 -14.34 24.52
C ARG A 8 -10.35 -12.94 25.07
N VAL A 9 -11.33 -12.40 25.76
CA VAL A 9 -11.29 -11.09 26.41
C VAL A 9 -11.98 -11.18 27.76
N ASP A 10 -11.61 -10.29 28.67
CA ASP A 10 -12.29 -10.20 29.97
C ASP A 10 -13.73 -9.74 29.80
N GLU A 11 -14.60 -10.20 30.69
CA GLU A 11 -16.04 -9.86 30.66
C GLU A 11 -16.28 -8.36 30.80
N SER A 12 -15.47 -7.66 31.58
CA SER A 12 -15.54 -6.20 31.73
C SER A 12 -15.22 -5.47 30.41
N VAL A 13 -14.19 -5.93 29.70
CA VAL A 13 -13.77 -5.39 28.40
C VAL A 13 -14.85 -5.63 27.36
N LYS A 14 -15.42 -6.84 27.32
CA LYS A 14 -16.53 -7.19 26.41
C LYS A 14 -17.73 -6.26 26.58
N LYS A 15 -18.17 -6.04 27.83
CA LYS A 15 -19.32 -5.17 28.11
C LYS A 15 -19.08 -3.72 27.68
N LEU A 16 -17.88 -3.18 27.96
CA LEU A 16 -17.53 -1.82 27.56
C LEU A 16 -17.42 -1.68 26.03
N ALA A 17 -16.80 -2.65 25.37
CA ALA A 17 -16.66 -2.67 23.91
C ALA A 17 -18.04 -2.76 23.22
N GLN A 18 -18.94 -3.58 23.76
CA GLN A 18 -20.30 -3.70 23.26
C GLN A 18 -21.07 -2.38 23.43
N ALA A 19 -21.03 -1.75 24.61
CA ALA A 19 -21.67 -0.45 24.83
C ALA A 19 -21.11 0.65 23.91
N ALA A 20 -19.81 0.59 23.62
CA ALA A 20 -19.17 1.53 22.68
C ALA A 20 -19.63 1.30 21.23
N ALA A 21 -19.78 0.06 20.79
CA ALA A 21 -20.30 -0.28 19.47
C ALA A 21 -21.78 0.12 19.32
N GLU A 22 -22.61 -0.16 20.34
CA GLU A 22 -24.03 0.19 20.37
C GLU A 22 -24.24 1.71 20.28
N ARG A 23 -23.40 2.52 20.96
CA ARG A 23 -23.40 3.99 20.81
C ARG A 23 -23.14 4.47 19.39
N ARG A 24 -22.44 3.67 18.58
CA ARG A 24 -22.15 3.95 17.17
C ARG A 24 -23.19 3.31 16.23
N GLY A 25 -24.22 2.65 16.78
CA GLY A 25 -25.27 1.99 16.01
C GLY A 25 -24.83 0.70 15.30
N ILE A 26 -23.71 0.11 15.70
CA ILE A 26 -23.15 -1.11 15.10
C ILE A 26 -22.96 -2.21 16.15
N THR A 27 -22.86 -3.46 15.71
CA THR A 27 -22.52 -4.54 16.64
C THR A 27 -21.00 -4.63 16.86
N LEU A 28 -20.59 -5.21 17.98
CA LEU A 28 -19.18 -5.49 18.24
C LEU A 28 -18.58 -6.40 17.15
N SER A 29 -19.37 -7.34 16.63
CA SER A 29 -18.95 -8.23 15.54
C SER A 29 -18.72 -7.48 14.23
N ASP A 30 -19.52 -6.47 13.90
CA ASP A 30 -19.33 -5.65 12.70
C ASP A 30 -18.04 -4.83 12.81
N ALA A 31 -17.81 -4.18 13.96
CA ALA A 31 -16.57 -3.44 14.20
C ALA A 31 -15.32 -4.34 14.09
N CYS A 32 -15.37 -5.56 14.61
CA CYS A 32 -14.28 -6.53 14.47
C CYS A 32 -14.11 -7.01 13.02
N ARG A 33 -15.20 -7.16 12.27
CA ARG A 33 -15.16 -7.54 10.86
C ARG A 33 -14.50 -6.46 10.01
N ASP A 34 -14.89 -5.21 10.20
CA ASP A 34 -14.33 -4.07 9.47
C ASP A 34 -12.83 -3.93 9.75
N LEU A 35 -12.43 -4.09 11.02
CA LEU A 35 -11.01 -4.10 11.39
C LEU A 35 -10.25 -5.22 10.67
N ALA A 36 -10.80 -6.44 10.64
CA ALA A 36 -10.16 -7.57 9.96
C ALA A 36 -10.02 -7.34 8.45
N ILE A 37 -11.02 -6.73 7.81
CA ILE A 37 -10.97 -6.35 6.39
C ILE A 37 -9.87 -5.31 6.16
N SER A 38 -9.84 -4.25 6.99
CA SER A 38 -8.83 -3.19 6.88
C SER A 38 -7.40 -3.72 6.98
N LEU A 39 -7.15 -4.62 7.95
CA LEU A 39 -5.83 -5.26 8.11
C LEU A 39 -5.46 -6.13 6.90
N ALA A 40 -6.42 -6.87 6.35
CA ALA A 40 -6.17 -7.68 5.15
C ALA A 40 -5.87 -6.82 3.92
N GLU A 41 -6.55 -5.69 3.75
CA GLU A 41 -6.27 -4.75 2.67
C GLU A 41 -4.90 -4.08 2.82
N GLU A 42 -4.52 -3.73 4.05
CA GLU A 42 -3.20 -3.20 4.35
C GLU A 42 -2.10 -4.19 3.98
N GLN A 43 -2.23 -5.44 4.42
CA GLN A 43 -1.27 -6.50 4.07
C GLN A 43 -1.18 -6.68 2.56
N LYS A 44 -2.32 -6.74 1.86
CA LYS A 44 -2.34 -6.86 0.39
C LYS A 44 -1.62 -5.70 -0.29
N ARG A 45 -1.75 -4.46 0.21
CA ARG A 45 -1.04 -3.31 -0.35
C ARG A 45 0.46 -3.43 -0.16
N MET A 46 0.91 -3.91 1.01
CA MET A 46 2.33 -4.16 1.26
C MET A 46 2.86 -5.26 0.34
N ASP A 47 2.18 -6.40 0.28
CA ASP A 47 2.58 -7.52 -0.58
C ASP A 47 2.58 -7.14 -2.07
N ALA A 48 1.59 -6.36 -2.51
CA ALA A 48 1.52 -5.86 -3.88
C ALA A 48 2.66 -4.87 -4.18
N HIS A 49 3.05 -4.04 -3.21
CA HIS A 49 4.19 -3.14 -3.35
C HIS A 49 5.50 -3.92 -3.47
N ASP A 50 5.70 -4.93 -2.62
CA ASP A 50 6.90 -5.76 -2.61
C ASP A 50 7.00 -6.63 -3.88
N SER A 51 5.87 -7.17 -4.34
CA SER A 51 5.78 -7.89 -5.62
C SER A 51 6.09 -6.96 -6.80
N TRP A 52 5.53 -5.75 -6.81
CA TRP A 52 5.80 -4.77 -7.86
C TRP A 52 7.27 -4.35 -7.89
N LEU A 53 7.86 -4.10 -6.71
CA LEU A 53 9.26 -3.72 -6.58
C LEU A 53 10.17 -4.84 -7.08
N THR A 54 9.87 -6.09 -6.70
CA THR A 54 10.59 -7.28 -7.14
C THR A 54 10.55 -7.43 -8.66
N ASP A 55 9.38 -7.27 -9.27
CA ASP A 55 9.22 -7.32 -10.72
C ASP A 55 10.00 -6.22 -11.44
N GLU A 56 10.00 -4.99 -10.90
CA GLU A 56 10.73 -3.88 -11.52
C GLU A 56 12.25 -4.05 -11.40
N ILE A 57 12.73 -4.58 -10.27
CA ILE A 57 14.12 -4.98 -10.08
C ILE A 57 14.49 -6.06 -11.11
N ASN A 58 13.68 -7.12 -11.24
CA ASN A 58 13.94 -8.20 -12.18
C ASN A 58 14.02 -7.68 -13.64
N LYS A 59 13.12 -6.79 -14.06
CA LYS A 59 13.18 -6.14 -15.38
C LYS A 59 14.47 -5.32 -15.58
N ALA A 60 14.95 -4.64 -14.54
CA ALA A 60 16.20 -3.89 -14.61
C ALA A 60 17.40 -4.84 -14.79
N TYR A 61 17.42 -5.96 -14.08
CA TYR A 61 18.43 -7.01 -14.25
C TYR A 61 18.39 -7.65 -15.63
N GLU A 62 17.20 -7.97 -16.16
CA GLU A 62 17.04 -8.49 -17.53
C GLU A 62 17.59 -7.52 -18.58
N LYS A 63 17.30 -6.21 -18.45
CA LYS A 63 17.85 -5.18 -19.35
C LYS A 63 19.38 -5.10 -19.28
N MET A 64 19.94 -5.28 -18.08
CA MET A 64 21.38 -5.30 -17.87
C MET A 64 22.01 -6.52 -18.55
N LEU A 65 21.43 -7.71 -18.37
CA LEU A 65 21.88 -8.94 -19.01
C LEU A 65 21.79 -8.87 -20.54
N LEU A 66 20.78 -8.19 -21.08
CA LEU A 66 20.62 -7.93 -22.51
C LEU A 66 21.55 -6.84 -23.06
N GLY A 67 22.39 -6.22 -22.22
CA GLY A 67 23.30 -5.15 -22.61
C GLY A 67 22.60 -3.85 -23.02
N LYS A 68 21.33 -3.66 -22.64
CA LYS A 68 20.51 -2.48 -22.98
C LYS A 68 20.46 -1.44 -21.87
N THR A 69 21.36 -1.54 -20.89
CA THR A 69 21.40 -0.64 -19.74
C THR A 69 22.44 0.45 -19.96
N GLU A 70 21.99 1.69 -19.91
CA GLU A 70 22.86 2.86 -19.83
C GLU A 70 23.03 3.25 -18.36
N PHE A 71 24.29 3.38 -17.93
CA PHE A 71 24.62 3.85 -16.60
C PHE A 71 24.91 5.35 -16.66
N TYR A 72 24.34 6.11 -15.73
CA TYR A 72 24.55 7.55 -15.61
C TYR A 72 25.33 7.85 -14.32
N SER A 73 26.18 8.88 -14.34
CA SER A 73 26.75 9.43 -13.12
C SER A 73 25.67 10.11 -12.28
N SER A 74 25.92 10.26 -10.97
CA SER A 74 24.97 10.94 -10.06
C SER A 74 24.58 12.33 -10.59
N ASP A 75 25.57 13.14 -10.95
CA ASP A 75 25.36 14.49 -11.48
C ASP A 75 24.54 14.50 -12.78
N SER A 76 24.79 13.53 -13.67
CA SER A 76 24.04 13.41 -14.93
C SER A 76 22.59 12.98 -14.67
N ALA A 77 22.38 12.04 -13.74
CA ALA A 77 21.05 11.57 -13.37
C ALA A 77 20.21 12.69 -12.74
N GLU A 78 20.80 13.52 -11.87
CA GLU A 78 20.13 14.67 -11.27
C GLU A 78 19.69 15.69 -12.32
N GLN A 79 20.56 16.02 -13.28
CA GLN A 79 20.24 16.95 -14.36
C GLN A 79 19.10 16.42 -15.25
N ILE A 80 19.15 15.14 -15.64
CA ILE A 80 18.11 14.49 -16.44
C ILE A 80 16.77 14.49 -15.69
N MET A 81 16.77 14.14 -14.40
CA MET A 81 15.57 14.13 -13.57
C MET A 81 14.99 15.53 -13.38
N ALA A 82 15.82 16.54 -13.17
CA ALA A 82 15.38 17.94 -13.04
C ALA A 82 14.71 18.44 -14.33
N LEU A 83 15.30 18.14 -15.49
CA LEU A 83 14.72 18.47 -16.81
C LEU A 83 13.40 17.72 -17.02
N ARG A 84 13.34 16.43 -16.68
CA ARG A 84 12.12 15.61 -16.80
C ARG A 84 11.00 16.15 -15.89
N LYS A 85 11.32 16.53 -14.65
CA LYS A 85 10.37 17.13 -13.69
C LYS A 85 9.78 18.43 -14.22
N LYS A 86 10.60 19.31 -14.81
CA LYS A 86 10.13 20.55 -15.46
C LYS A 86 9.18 20.25 -16.62
N ARG A 87 9.52 19.27 -17.47
CA ARG A 87 8.68 18.88 -18.61
C ARG A 87 7.33 18.31 -18.20
N VAL A 88 7.28 17.48 -17.16
CA VAL A 88 6.02 16.91 -16.64
C VAL A 88 5.13 18.02 -16.08
N LYS A 89 5.69 18.94 -15.29
CA LYS A 89 4.95 20.11 -14.78
C LYS A 89 4.38 20.97 -15.91
N ALA A 90 5.19 21.25 -16.94
CA ALA A 90 4.74 22.02 -18.10
C ALA A 90 3.58 21.32 -18.84
N LYS A 91 3.60 19.99 -19.00
CA LYS A 91 2.49 19.23 -19.59
C LYS A 91 1.22 19.26 -18.74
N GLN A 92 1.33 19.20 -17.42
CA GLN A 92 0.17 19.28 -16.52
C GLN A 92 -0.48 20.67 -16.53
N LEU A 93 0.30 21.73 -16.75
CA LEU A 93 -0.20 23.11 -16.86
C LEU A 93 -0.93 23.40 -18.18
N ILE A 94 -0.64 22.65 -19.25
CA ILE A 94 -1.30 22.79 -20.57
C ILE A 94 -2.56 21.92 -20.66
N SER A 95 -2.74 20.99 -19.73
CA SER A 95 -3.84 20.01 -19.69
C SER A 95 -5.00 20.39 -18.74
N ASN A 96 -4.93 21.55 -18.10
CA ASN A 96 -6.02 22.19 -17.33
C ASN A 96 -6.54 23.40 -18.10
#